data_AF-A0A1I6Y9L0-F1
#
_entry.id   AF-A0A1I6Y9L0-F1
#
_cell.length_a   1.000
_cell.length_b   1.000
_cell.length_c   1.000
_cell.angle_alpha   90.00
_cell.angle_beta   90.00
_cell.angle_gamma   90.00
#
_symmetry.space_group_name_H-M   'P 1'
#
loop_
_entity.id
_entity.type
_entity.pdbx_description
1 polymer ?
#
loop_
_entity_poly.entity_id
_entity_poly.type
_entity_poly.pdbx_seq_one_letter_code
_entity_poly.pdbx_strand_id
1 'polypeptide(L)'
;MSKLDELLYESLAPSDEPSEHLNRQLMRRMDMKKHTRNGRGLVAAAAVGCVLLIGGTGAYAYSHYLHPSEIASQVGENDALAKAFASESAIRIDETQQSGNYVITLLGMVSGKDLELCVDEANRSDIRADRSYAALAIARKDGAPMEDGLTVSPLINGVDWSEVTLADLDAGLHWFQKDGVTYELLECDNLEIFADRGVQIGVVDQFGDESRAYETDASGAYKKTPGYEGTNALFSLPLDPGKGDEEAVAAYLDAVRLARENGDAEAVNDTEGWDAEVVDFEKQIESRSEEDAAAYLKEHGKLVSTEEYKCTAEGDFSWSNETGSGSLSVAGYDVGVPTYAGMDSDGTVAGTHYTVLILQDNQTVTMETYQLK
;
A
#
# COMPACT_ATOMS: atom_id res chain seq x y z
N MET A 1 -20.43 11.95 47.87
CA MET A 1 -19.79 10.94 47.01
C MET A 1 -19.02 10.00 47.91
N SER A 2 -19.05 8.70 47.64
CA SER A 2 -18.34 7.72 48.46
C SER A 2 -16.86 7.72 48.09
N LYS A 3 -15.98 7.32 49.04
CA LYS A 3 -14.53 7.21 48.81
C LYS A 3 -14.19 6.21 47.69
N LEU A 4 -15.13 5.33 47.36
CA LEU A 4 -15.03 4.39 46.23
C LEU A 4 -15.28 5.10 44.89
N ASP A 5 -16.17 6.09 44.86
CA ASP A 5 -16.46 6.88 43.65
C ASP A 5 -15.29 7.79 43.27
N GLU A 6 -14.58 8.34 44.27
CA GLU A 6 -13.36 9.14 44.05
C GLU A 6 -12.21 8.30 43.48
N LEU A 7 -12.01 7.09 43.99
CA LEU A 7 -10.97 6.17 43.51
C LEU A 7 -11.28 5.62 42.12
N LEU A 8 -12.56 5.38 41.80
CA LEU A 8 -12.97 5.02 40.45
C LEU A 8 -12.72 6.18 39.48
N TYR A 9 -13.04 7.41 39.88
CA TYR A 9 -12.86 8.60 39.04
C TYR A 9 -11.38 8.89 38.76
N GLU A 10 -10.49 8.74 39.75
CA GLU A 10 -9.04 8.86 39.54
C GLU A 10 -8.45 7.72 38.70
N SER A 11 -8.98 6.49 38.79
CA SER A 11 -8.51 5.36 37.98
C SER A 11 -9.00 5.38 36.52
N LEU A 12 -10.08 6.13 36.25
CA LEU A 12 -10.72 6.26 34.94
C LEU A 12 -10.45 7.61 34.27
N ALA A 13 -9.76 8.53 34.96
CA ALA A 13 -9.23 9.73 34.35
C ALA A 13 -8.05 9.34 33.45
N PRO A 14 -8.07 9.64 32.14
CA PRO A 14 -6.98 9.31 31.24
C PRO A 14 -5.68 9.98 31.71
N SER A 15 -4.58 9.23 31.75
CA SER A 15 -3.27 9.69 32.27
C SER A 15 -2.52 10.62 31.33
N ASP A 16 -2.98 10.79 30.09
CA ASP A 16 -2.38 11.70 29.12
C ASP A 16 -3.24 12.95 28.99
N GLU A 17 -2.78 14.04 29.60
CA GLU A 17 -3.24 15.36 29.19
C GLU A 17 -2.89 15.58 27.71
N PRO A 18 -3.83 16.06 26.89
CA PRO A 18 -3.58 16.36 25.49
C PRO A 18 -2.40 17.32 25.33
N SER A 19 -1.52 17.06 24.36
CA SER A 19 -0.39 17.96 24.07
C SER A 19 -0.90 19.40 23.92
N GLU A 20 -0.15 20.37 24.45
CA GLU A 20 -0.54 21.79 24.41
C GLU A 20 -0.86 22.28 22.98
N HIS A 21 -0.28 21.62 21.97
CA HIS A 21 -0.57 21.87 20.56
C HIS A 21 -2.05 21.59 20.20
N LEU A 22 -2.58 20.44 20.62
CA LEU A 22 -3.97 20.06 20.39
C LEU A 22 -4.93 21.00 21.14
N ASN A 23 -4.57 21.40 22.36
CA ASN A 23 -5.33 22.40 23.14
C ASN A 23 -5.35 23.78 22.46
N ARG A 24 -4.21 24.22 21.88
CA ARG A 24 -4.15 25.48 21.11
C ARG A 24 -4.99 25.42 19.83
N GLN A 25 -5.04 24.29 19.13
CA GLN A 25 -5.87 24.11 17.94
C GLN A 25 -7.37 24.09 18.27
N LEU A 26 -7.77 23.43 19.37
CA LEU A 26 -9.17 23.42 19.83
C LEU A 26 -9.65 24.81 20.26
N MET A 27 -8.80 25.58 20.96
CA MET A 27 -9.11 26.95 21.35
C MET A 27 -9.24 27.89 20.13
N ARG A 28 -8.40 27.74 19.10
CA ARG A 28 -8.57 28.45 17.82
C ARG A 28 -9.88 28.10 17.11
N ARG A 29 -10.33 26.83 17.15
CA ARG A 29 -11.63 26.40 16.60
C ARG A 29 -12.83 27.02 17.34
N MET A 30 -12.71 27.31 18.63
CA MET A 30 -13.77 27.93 19.42
C MET A 30 -13.87 29.45 19.20
N ASP A 31 -12.75 30.14 18.99
CA ASP A 31 -12.75 31.58 18.72
C ASP A 31 -13.21 31.92 17.29
N MET A 32 -12.94 31.06 16.30
CA MET A 32 -13.43 31.27 14.92
C MET A 32 -14.95 31.13 14.76
N LYS A 33 -15.65 30.44 15.67
CA LYS A 33 -17.11 30.27 15.61
C LYS A 33 -17.92 31.48 16.10
N LYS A 34 -17.29 32.52 16.66
CA LYS A 34 -18.01 33.70 17.18
C LYS A 34 -18.19 34.85 16.19
N HIS A 35 -17.59 34.79 15.00
CA HIS A 35 -17.76 35.84 14.00
C HIS A 35 -17.92 35.25 12.60
N THR A 36 -19.17 35.03 12.18
CA THR A 36 -19.65 35.23 10.79
C THR A 36 -21.11 34.78 10.68
N ARG A 37 -22.02 35.69 11.02
CA ARG A 37 -23.42 35.64 10.59
C ARG A 37 -23.64 36.86 9.71
N ASN A 38 -23.67 36.65 8.38
CA ASN A 38 -24.57 37.29 7.41
C ASN A 38 -24.02 37.22 5.97
N GLY A 39 -24.87 36.75 5.04
CA GLY A 39 -24.98 37.35 3.70
C GLY A 39 -24.34 36.63 2.51
N ARG A 40 -25.12 35.75 1.87
CA ARG A 40 -25.24 35.52 0.42
C ARG A 40 -23.97 35.25 -0.43
N GLY A 41 -23.93 34.03 -0.97
CA GLY A 41 -23.49 33.75 -2.34
C GLY A 41 -22.06 33.23 -2.50
N LEU A 42 -21.93 31.90 -2.62
CA LEU A 42 -21.08 31.14 -3.57
C LEU A 42 -21.10 29.68 -3.13
N VAL A 43 -21.29 28.78 -4.09
CA VAL A 43 -21.29 27.33 -3.88
C VAL A 43 -19.85 26.93 -3.58
N ALA A 44 -19.54 26.77 -2.29
CA ALA A 44 -18.38 26.03 -1.83
C ALA A 44 -18.83 24.60 -1.58
N ALA A 45 -18.19 23.65 -2.26
CA ALA A 45 -18.35 22.22 -2.02
C ALA A 45 -17.94 21.93 -0.57
N ALA A 46 -18.93 21.94 0.33
CA ALA A 46 -18.78 21.37 1.64
C ALA A 46 -18.79 19.86 1.47
N ALA A 47 -17.61 19.22 1.53
CA ALA A 47 -17.52 17.80 1.82
C ALA A 47 -18.10 17.59 3.23
N VAL A 48 -19.42 17.40 3.28
CA VAL A 48 -20.12 16.97 4.48
C VAL A 48 -19.80 15.50 4.62
N GLY A 49 -19.00 15.16 5.64
CA GLY A 49 -18.72 13.78 6.02
C GLY A 49 -20.02 13.01 6.23
N CYS A 50 -20.35 12.16 5.26
CA CYS A 50 -21.48 11.24 5.37
C CYS A 50 -21.01 10.02 6.16
N VAL A 51 -21.16 10.06 7.49
CA VAL A 51 -21.15 8.82 8.27
C VAL A 51 -22.44 8.06 7.92
N LEU A 52 -22.35 7.13 6.96
CA LEU A 52 -23.42 6.15 6.73
C LEU A 52 -23.39 5.14 7.88
N LEU A 53 -23.95 5.54 9.03
CA LEU A 53 -24.30 4.63 10.12
C LEU A 53 -25.50 3.79 9.68
N ILE A 54 -25.24 2.62 9.09
CA ILE A 54 -26.23 1.56 8.99
C ILE A 54 -25.75 0.36 9.81
N GLY A 55 -26.19 0.34 11.08
CA GLY A 55 -26.51 -0.86 11.86
C GLY A 55 -25.39 -1.83 12.25
N GLY A 56 -24.94 -1.74 13.51
CA GLY A 56 -24.22 -2.82 14.20
C GLY A 56 -23.59 -2.33 15.49
N THR A 57 -23.97 -2.90 16.63
CA THR A 57 -23.51 -2.52 17.97
C THR A 57 -22.02 -2.85 18.17
N GLY A 58 -21.17 -1.95 17.71
CA GLY A 58 -19.72 -1.96 17.95
C GLY A 58 -19.25 -0.52 18.11
N ALA A 59 -19.70 0.15 19.17
CA ALA A 59 -19.20 1.47 19.54
C ALA A 59 -17.79 1.32 20.14
N TYR A 60 -16.83 0.87 19.33
CA TYR A 60 -15.45 1.21 19.61
C TYR A 60 -15.31 2.69 19.30
N ALA A 61 -14.78 3.47 20.26
CA ALA A 61 -14.59 4.89 20.07
C ALA A 61 -13.47 5.11 19.05
N TYR A 62 -13.80 5.08 17.76
CA TYR A 62 -12.92 5.42 16.63
C TYR A 62 -12.55 6.92 16.61
N SER A 63 -12.64 7.62 17.74
CA SER A 63 -12.61 9.09 17.82
C SER A 63 -11.21 9.68 17.88
N HIS A 64 -10.16 8.87 17.87
CA HIS A 64 -8.76 9.32 17.97
C HIS A 64 -7.82 8.47 17.10
N TYR A 65 -8.05 8.41 15.79
CA TYR A 65 -6.99 7.97 14.89
C TYR A 65 -5.79 8.91 14.97
N LEU A 66 -4.59 8.35 14.75
CA LEU A 66 -3.39 9.16 14.57
C LEU A 66 -3.59 10.18 13.46
N HIS A 67 -3.02 11.36 13.64
CA HIS A 67 -2.92 12.33 12.56
C HIS A 67 -1.99 11.76 11.46
N PRO A 68 -2.24 12.02 10.16
CA PRO A 68 -1.35 11.56 9.09
C PRO A 68 0.13 11.92 9.29
N SER A 69 0.44 13.05 9.93
CA SER A 69 1.82 13.41 10.29
C SER A 69 2.45 12.46 11.31
N GLU A 70 1.67 11.95 12.26
CA GLU A 70 2.14 10.99 13.27
C GLU A 70 2.37 9.61 12.63
N ILE A 71 1.55 9.24 11.64
CA ILE A 71 1.73 8.02 10.84
C ILE A 71 3.04 8.14 10.06
N ALA A 72 3.23 9.24 9.32
CA ALA A 72 4.45 9.50 8.57
C ALA A 72 5.71 9.51 9.45
N SER A 73 5.65 10.08 10.67
CA SER A 73 6.76 10.05 11.62
C SER A 73 7.09 8.65 12.16
N GLN A 74 6.16 7.69 12.10
CA GLN A 74 6.44 6.32 12.53
C GLN A 74 7.11 5.49 11.45
N VAL A 75 6.77 5.73 10.18
CA VAL A 75 7.26 4.93 9.06
C VAL A 75 8.45 5.56 8.32
N GLY A 76 8.62 6.88 8.42
CA GLY A 76 9.72 7.60 7.76
C GLY A 76 10.95 7.75 8.64
N GLU A 77 12.12 7.86 8.00
CA GLU A 77 13.41 8.11 8.65
C GLU A 77 13.70 9.61 8.85
N ASN A 78 12.91 10.47 8.20
CA ASN A 78 13.03 11.91 8.27
C ASN A 78 11.66 12.60 8.48
N ASP A 79 11.70 13.89 8.81
CA ASP A 79 10.49 14.66 9.15
C ASP A 79 9.78 15.32 7.96
N ALA A 80 10.29 15.19 6.72
CA ALA A 80 9.78 15.95 5.57
C ALA A 80 8.31 15.63 5.30
N LEU A 81 7.99 14.35 5.18
CA LEU A 81 6.62 13.89 4.94
C LEU A 81 5.69 14.22 6.11
N ALA A 82 6.16 14.02 7.35
CA ALA A 82 5.38 14.39 8.54
C ALA A 82 5.05 15.90 8.59
N LYS A 83 6.01 16.76 8.22
CA LYS A 83 5.79 18.21 8.10
C LYS A 83 4.82 18.55 6.97
N ALA A 84 4.90 17.85 5.84
CA ALA A 84 3.95 18.02 4.74
C ALA A 84 2.52 17.71 5.19
N PHE A 85 2.30 16.58 5.86
CA PHE A 85 0.98 16.23 6.42
C PHE A 85 0.49 17.20 7.50
N ALA A 86 1.39 17.84 8.26
CA ALA A 86 1.03 18.85 9.25
C ALA A 86 0.79 20.25 8.65
N SER A 87 1.10 20.44 7.36
CA SER A 87 1.00 21.74 6.68
C SER A 87 -0.42 22.04 6.20
N GLU A 88 -0.65 23.29 5.78
CA GLU A 88 -1.92 23.71 5.18
C GLU A 88 -2.13 23.19 3.75
N SER A 89 -1.08 22.67 3.09
CA SER A 89 -1.20 22.08 1.76
C SER A 89 -1.66 20.62 1.79
N ALA A 90 -1.73 19.99 2.97
CA ALA A 90 -2.27 18.65 3.13
C ALA A 90 -3.79 18.64 2.91
N ILE A 91 -4.24 17.68 2.11
CA ILE A 91 -5.65 17.43 1.87
C ILE A 91 -6.16 16.57 3.02
N ARG A 92 -7.01 17.15 3.86
CA ARG A 92 -7.69 16.43 4.93
C ARG A 92 -9.01 15.83 4.42
N ILE A 93 -9.18 14.52 4.61
CA ILE A 93 -10.33 13.77 4.08
C ILE A 93 -11.24 13.32 5.22
N ASP A 94 -10.70 12.59 6.21
CA ASP A 94 -11.44 12.00 7.34
C ASP A 94 -12.73 11.25 6.93
N GLU A 95 -12.71 10.55 5.80
CA GLU A 95 -13.86 9.78 5.33
C GLU A 95 -13.77 8.34 5.84
N THR A 96 -14.82 7.87 6.51
CA THR A 96 -14.92 6.49 6.99
C THR A 96 -15.94 5.70 6.20
N GLN A 97 -15.55 4.52 5.72
CA GLN A 97 -16.45 3.52 5.14
C GLN A 97 -16.37 2.20 5.90
N GLN A 98 -17.52 1.53 6.03
CA GLN A 98 -17.56 0.14 6.46
C GLN A 98 -17.61 -0.75 5.23
N SER A 99 -16.71 -1.73 5.14
CA SER A 99 -16.68 -2.68 4.03
C SER A 99 -16.10 -4.02 4.50
N GLY A 100 -16.63 -5.13 4.01
CA GLY A 100 -16.30 -6.47 4.52
C GLY A 100 -16.37 -6.53 6.06
N ASN A 101 -15.28 -7.01 6.67
CA ASN A 101 -15.11 -7.08 8.13
C ASN A 101 -14.47 -5.83 8.75
N TYR A 102 -14.31 -4.75 7.98
CA TYR A 102 -13.47 -3.61 8.36
C TYR A 102 -14.22 -2.28 8.46
N VAL A 103 -13.67 -1.40 9.29
CA VAL A 103 -13.93 0.03 9.31
C VAL A 103 -12.67 0.70 8.79
N ILE A 104 -12.76 1.31 7.60
CA ILE A 104 -11.63 1.88 6.87
C ILE A 104 -11.83 3.38 6.82
N THR A 105 -10.82 4.15 7.20
CA THR A 105 -10.84 5.61 7.17
C THR A 105 -9.69 6.14 6.33
N LEU A 106 -10.00 6.89 5.28
CA LEU A 106 -9.02 7.69 4.56
C LEU A 106 -8.86 9.02 5.30
N LEU A 107 -7.71 9.19 5.96
CA LEU A 107 -7.46 10.32 6.87
C LEU A 107 -7.09 11.59 6.08
N GLY A 108 -6.22 11.44 5.09
CA GLY A 108 -5.77 12.55 4.25
C GLY A 108 -4.66 12.15 3.31
N MET A 109 -4.24 13.11 2.48
CA MET A 109 -3.17 12.92 1.51
C MET A 109 -2.32 14.17 1.31
N VAL A 110 -1.12 13.97 0.80
CA VAL A 110 -0.22 15.03 0.31
C VAL A 110 0.39 14.60 -1.02
N SER A 111 0.67 15.56 -1.88
CA SER A 111 1.48 15.35 -3.07
C SER A 111 2.58 16.40 -3.12
N GLY A 112 3.76 16.03 -3.63
CA GLY A 112 4.84 16.98 -3.85
C GLY A 112 6.22 16.34 -3.91
N LYS A 113 7.19 17.24 -4.00
CA LYS A 113 8.62 16.95 -4.14
C LYS A 113 9.31 16.81 -2.79
N ASP A 114 10.42 16.07 -2.75
CA ASP A 114 11.31 15.94 -1.59
C ASP A 114 10.56 15.41 -0.35
N LEU A 115 9.65 14.45 -0.58
CA LEU A 115 8.75 13.88 0.44
C LEU A 115 9.13 12.44 0.82
N GLU A 116 10.27 11.94 0.36
CA GLU A 116 10.66 10.53 0.46
C GLU A 116 10.81 10.08 1.92
N LEU A 117 10.37 8.86 2.19
CA LEU A 117 10.40 8.26 3.53
C LEU A 117 11.83 7.97 3.99
N CYS A 118 12.68 7.53 3.08
CA CYS A 118 14.11 7.33 3.26
C CYS A 118 14.85 8.19 2.21
N VAL A 119 15.92 8.87 2.64
CA VAL A 119 16.79 9.61 1.72
C VAL A 119 18.17 8.98 1.84
N ASP A 120 18.53 8.16 0.85
CA ASP A 120 19.92 7.72 0.72
C ASP A 120 20.78 8.92 0.31
N GLU A 121 21.74 9.31 1.16
CA GLU A 121 22.66 10.40 0.87
C GLU A 121 23.54 10.12 -0.36
N ALA A 122 23.72 8.86 -0.74
CA ALA A 122 24.47 8.44 -1.93
C ALA A 122 23.70 8.65 -3.25
N ASN A 123 22.37 8.46 -3.23
CA ASN A 123 21.49 8.49 -4.41
C ASN A 123 20.64 9.76 -4.51
N ARG A 124 21.13 10.85 -3.90
CA ARG A 124 20.45 12.15 -3.83
C ARG A 124 20.16 12.78 -5.21
N SER A 125 20.76 12.28 -6.29
CA SER A 125 20.49 12.66 -7.68
C SER A 125 19.22 12.03 -8.26
N ASP A 126 18.78 10.90 -7.71
CA ASP A 126 17.70 10.04 -8.22
C ASP A 126 16.45 10.08 -7.33
N ILE A 127 16.37 11.10 -6.48
CA ILE A 127 15.16 11.48 -5.76
C ILE A 127 14.05 11.62 -6.81
N ARG A 128 13.11 10.65 -6.83
CA ARG A 128 11.91 10.69 -7.67
C ARG A 128 11.08 11.89 -7.23
N ALA A 129 11.32 13.00 -7.91
CA ALA A 129 11.11 14.32 -7.35
C ALA A 129 9.64 14.72 -7.18
N ASP A 130 8.64 13.85 -7.36
CA ASP A 130 7.25 14.19 -7.13
C ASP A 130 6.39 12.95 -6.86
N ARG A 131 5.82 12.85 -5.65
CA ARG A 131 5.13 11.66 -5.15
C ARG A 131 3.79 12.03 -4.52
N SER A 132 2.88 11.07 -4.47
CA SER A 132 1.64 11.16 -3.68
C SER A 132 1.67 10.20 -2.51
N TYR A 133 1.13 10.65 -1.37
CA TYR A 133 0.99 9.85 -0.16
C TYR A 133 -0.42 9.93 0.38
N ALA A 134 -1.02 8.78 0.71
CA ALA A 134 -2.35 8.70 1.33
C ALA A 134 -2.28 7.90 2.63
N ALA A 135 -2.82 8.47 3.71
CA ALA A 135 -2.82 7.85 5.04
C ALA A 135 -4.20 7.26 5.37
N LEU A 136 -4.19 5.99 5.77
CA LEU A 136 -5.38 5.22 6.12
C LEU A 136 -5.30 4.71 7.56
N ALA A 137 -6.47 4.55 8.18
CA ALA A 137 -6.66 3.82 9.42
C ALA A 137 -7.67 2.71 9.19
N ILE A 138 -7.28 1.47 9.51
CA ILE A 138 -8.04 0.26 9.24
C ILE A 138 -8.20 -0.52 10.53
N ALA A 139 -9.44 -0.79 10.90
CA ALA A 139 -9.76 -1.57 12.09
C ALA A 139 -10.76 -2.66 11.74
N ARG A 140 -10.61 -3.83 12.37
CA ARG A 140 -11.64 -4.86 12.27
C ARG A 140 -12.87 -4.45 13.08
N LYS A 141 -14.06 -4.72 12.54
CA LYS A 141 -15.34 -4.44 13.20
C LYS A 141 -15.50 -5.19 14.53
N ASP A 142 -14.86 -6.34 14.66
CA ASP A 142 -14.85 -7.16 15.87
C ASP A 142 -13.79 -6.74 16.90
N GLY A 143 -12.93 -5.77 16.57
CA GLY A 143 -11.86 -5.28 17.44
C GLY A 143 -10.66 -6.21 17.58
N ALA A 144 -10.60 -7.31 16.82
CA ALA A 144 -9.41 -8.14 16.76
C ALA A 144 -8.28 -7.41 15.99
N PRO A 145 -7.00 -7.73 16.26
CA PRO A 145 -5.90 -7.24 15.42
C PRO A 145 -6.02 -7.78 13.99
N MET A 146 -5.48 -7.04 13.01
CA MET A 146 -5.34 -7.56 11.64
C MET A 146 -4.19 -8.58 11.61
N GLU A 147 -4.44 -9.71 10.95
CA GLU A 147 -3.41 -10.73 10.70
C GLU A 147 -2.73 -10.46 9.35
N ASP A 148 -3.53 -10.16 8.32
CA ASP A 148 -3.08 -9.81 6.97
C ASP A 148 -3.44 -8.36 6.61
N GLY A 149 -2.65 -7.76 5.72
CA GLY A 149 -2.91 -6.43 5.15
C GLY A 149 -4.02 -6.45 4.09
N LEU A 150 -4.58 -5.27 3.79
CA LEU A 150 -5.49 -5.07 2.65
C LEU A 150 -4.72 -4.51 1.46
N THR A 151 -5.24 -4.69 0.26
CA THR A 151 -4.70 -4.01 -0.93
C THR A 151 -5.34 -2.64 -1.06
N VAL A 152 -4.51 -1.60 -1.15
CA VAL A 152 -4.91 -0.19 -1.31
C VAL A 152 -4.40 0.33 -2.64
N SER A 153 -5.32 0.62 -3.57
CA SER A 153 -5.00 0.94 -4.96
C SER A 153 -5.53 2.31 -5.39
N PRO A 154 -4.69 3.19 -5.95
CA PRO A 154 -5.17 4.31 -6.75
C PRO A 154 -5.91 3.80 -7.99
N LEU A 155 -7.09 4.35 -8.23
CA LEU A 155 -7.95 4.04 -9.37
C LEU A 155 -8.21 5.33 -10.14
N ILE A 156 -7.80 5.38 -11.41
CA ILE A 156 -7.90 6.56 -12.27
C ILE A 156 -9.16 6.43 -13.13
N ASN A 157 -10.07 7.39 -13.05
CA ASN A 157 -11.30 7.34 -13.82
C ASN A 157 -11.03 7.25 -15.33
N GLY A 158 -11.75 6.36 -16.01
CA GLY A 158 -11.60 6.14 -17.45
C GLY A 158 -10.34 5.36 -17.85
N VAL A 159 -9.59 4.82 -16.90
CA VAL A 159 -8.46 3.89 -17.12
C VAL A 159 -8.78 2.61 -16.35
N ASP A 160 -8.73 1.45 -17.01
CA ASP A 160 -8.97 0.16 -16.33
C ASP A 160 -7.86 -0.12 -15.31
N TRP A 161 -8.20 -0.73 -14.17
CA TRP A 161 -7.26 -0.97 -13.07
C TRP A 161 -6.09 -1.86 -13.50
N SER A 162 -6.30 -2.71 -14.51
CA SER A 162 -5.26 -3.58 -15.05
C SER A 162 -4.38 -2.88 -16.09
N GLU A 163 -4.82 -1.75 -16.66
CA GLU A 163 -4.01 -0.93 -17.56
C GLU A 163 -2.93 -0.16 -16.80
N VAL A 164 -3.24 0.29 -15.57
CA VAL A 164 -2.28 0.94 -14.66
C VAL A 164 -2.44 0.33 -13.27
N THR A 165 -1.54 -0.58 -12.93
CA THR A 165 -1.52 -1.30 -11.65
C THR A 165 -0.70 -0.55 -10.60
N LEU A 166 -0.68 -1.08 -9.38
CA LEU A 166 0.20 -0.60 -8.31
C LEU A 166 1.67 -0.55 -8.72
N ALA A 167 2.15 -1.55 -9.45
CA ALA A 167 3.54 -1.59 -9.90
C ALA A 167 3.84 -0.47 -10.90
N ASP A 168 2.92 -0.23 -11.85
CA ASP A 168 3.10 0.83 -12.85
C ASP A 168 3.13 2.23 -12.19
N LEU A 169 2.39 2.41 -11.08
CA LEU A 169 2.37 3.62 -10.26
C LEU A 169 3.52 3.72 -9.25
N ASP A 170 4.49 2.80 -9.30
CA ASP A 170 5.55 2.67 -8.31
C ASP A 170 5.02 2.73 -6.87
N ALA A 171 3.94 2.00 -6.63
CA ALA A 171 3.21 2.08 -5.38
C ALA A 171 3.85 1.20 -4.29
N GLY A 172 4.10 1.79 -3.13
CA GLY A 172 4.55 1.13 -1.91
C GLY A 172 3.56 1.32 -0.77
N LEU A 173 3.45 0.31 0.11
CA LEU A 173 2.64 0.38 1.32
C LEU A 173 3.52 0.23 2.56
N HIS A 174 3.44 1.23 3.44
CA HIS A 174 4.11 1.24 4.72
C HIS A 174 3.08 1.17 5.83
N TRP A 175 3.27 0.31 6.82
CA TRP A 175 2.23 0.11 7.83
C TRP A 175 2.77 -0.28 9.21
N PHE A 176 1.95 -0.03 10.22
CA PHE A 176 2.17 -0.51 11.58
C PHE A 176 0.82 -0.66 12.31
N GLN A 177 0.79 -1.47 13.36
CA GLN A 177 -0.39 -1.63 14.21
C GLN A 177 -0.23 -0.87 15.51
N LYS A 178 -1.27 -0.14 15.91
CA LYS A 178 -1.34 0.54 17.20
C LYS A 178 -2.78 0.56 17.71
N ASP A 179 -2.98 0.14 18.96
CA ASP A 179 -4.27 0.16 19.66
C ASP A 179 -5.41 -0.56 18.91
N GLY A 180 -5.07 -1.66 18.21
CA GLY A 180 -6.03 -2.46 17.42
C GLY A 180 -6.39 -1.86 16.06
N VAL A 181 -5.65 -0.84 15.62
CA VAL A 181 -5.79 -0.19 14.31
C VAL A 181 -4.51 -0.41 13.51
N THR A 182 -4.64 -0.87 12.27
CA THR A 182 -3.57 -0.84 11.27
C THR A 182 -3.57 0.54 10.63
N TYR A 183 -2.45 1.24 10.73
CA TYR A 183 -2.23 2.48 10.01
C TYR A 183 -1.40 2.16 8.78
N GLU A 184 -1.94 2.49 7.61
CA GLU A 184 -1.28 2.29 6.32
C GLU A 184 -0.99 3.64 5.68
N LEU A 185 0.17 3.74 5.05
CA LEU A 185 0.60 4.86 4.26
C LEU A 185 0.93 4.34 2.87
N LEU A 186 0.05 4.65 1.92
CA LEU A 186 0.30 4.46 0.51
C LEU A 186 1.25 5.55 0.03
N GLU A 187 2.30 5.14 -0.68
CA GLU A 187 3.21 5.98 -1.46
C GLU A 187 3.08 5.56 -2.92
N CYS A 188 3.04 6.51 -3.86
CA CYS A 188 3.04 6.22 -5.29
C CYS A 188 3.52 7.44 -6.10
N ASP A 189 3.65 7.28 -7.42
CA ASP A 189 3.78 8.39 -8.36
C ASP A 189 2.73 9.50 -8.12
N ASN A 190 3.08 10.74 -8.44
CA ASN A 190 2.19 11.87 -8.19
C ASN A 190 0.87 11.75 -8.97
N LEU A 191 -0.23 11.60 -8.23
CA LEU A 191 -1.58 11.45 -8.75
C LEU A 191 -2.19 12.75 -9.29
N GLU A 192 -1.55 13.91 -9.06
CA GLU A 192 -2.08 15.21 -9.48
C GLU A 192 -2.18 15.35 -11.00
N ILE A 193 -1.34 14.64 -11.78
CA ILE A 193 -1.43 14.64 -13.25
C ILE A 193 -2.76 14.05 -13.76
N PHE A 194 -3.41 13.20 -12.97
CA PHE A 194 -4.69 12.56 -13.29
C PHE A 194 -5.91 13.31 -12.71
N ALA A 195 -5.70 14.46 -12.07
CA ALA A 195 -6.74 15.13 -11.27
C ALA A 195 -7.97 15.60 -12.08
N ASP A 196 -7.81 15.88 -13.37
CA ASP A 196 -8.89 16.30 -14.28
C ASP A 196 -9.83 15.15 -14.67
N ARG A 197 -9.33 13.91 -14.65
CA ARG A 197 -10.13 12.67 -14.80
C ARG A 197 -10.86 12.32 -13.51
N GLY A 198 -10.23 12.61 -12.38
CA GLY A 198 -10.65 12.19 -11.05
C GLY A 198 -9.98 10.86 -10.67
N VAL A 199 -9.56 10.80 -9.41
CA VAL A 199 -8.83 9.66 -8.84
C VAL A 199 -9.56 9.17 -7.60
N GLN A 200 -9.56 7.85 -7.39
CA GLN A 200 -10.17 7.20 -6.24
C GLN A 200 -9.14 6.29 -5.56
N ILE A 201 -9.34 6.00 -4.27
CA ILE A 201 -8.60 4.94 -3.56
C ILE A 201 -9.57 3.78 -3.34
N GLY A 202 -9.29 2.66 -3.97
CA GLY A 202 -9.94 1.38 -3.73
C GLY A 202 -9.22 0.61 -2.63
N VAL A 203 -9.97 -0.05 -1.75
CA VAL A 203 -9.42 -0.98 -0.76
C VAL A 203 -10.14 -2.32 -0.88
N VAL A 204 -9.37 -3.37 -1.16
CA VAL A 204 -9.87 -4.74 -1.38
C VAL A 204 -9.10 -5.75 -0.52
N ASP A 205 -9.61 -6.98 -0.44
CA ASP A 205 -8.99 -8.02 0.38
C ASP A 205 -7.62 -8.43 -0.18
N GLN A 206 -7.51 -8.61 -1.50
CA GLN A 206 -6.26 -9.00 -2.17
C GLN A 206 -6.12 -8.34 -3.55
N PHE A 207 -4.88 -8.17 -4.01
CA PHE A 207 -4.60 -7.64 -5.34
C PHE A 207 -5.28 -8.49 -6.43
N GLY A 208 -5.94 -7.81 -7.37
CA GLY A 208 -6.74 -8.41 -8.44
C GLY A 208 -8.23 -8.51 -8.11
N ASP A 209 -8.62 -8.42 -6.84
CA ASP A 209 -10.04 -8.35 -6.46
C ASP A 209 -10.71 -7.07 -6.97
N GLU A 210 -9.96 -6.03 -7.35
CA GLU A 210 -10.48 -4.82 -7.99
C GLU A 210 -11.39 -5.14 -9.18
N SER A 211 -11.01 -6.15 -9.98
CA SER A 211 -11.77 -6.62 -11.15
C SER A 211 -13.19 -7.10 -10.85
N ARG A 212 -13.45 -7.50 -9.59
CA ARG A 212 -14.74 -7.99 -9.11
C ARG A 212 -15.41 -7.00 -8.16
N ALA A 213 -14.61 -6.28 -7.38
CA ALA A 213 -15.05 -5.33 -6.37
C ALA A 213 -15.61 -4.04 -6.98
N TYR A 214 -15.10 -3.65 -8.16
CA TYR A 214 -15.45 -2.39 -8.82
C TYR A 214 -15.91 -2.57 -10.27
N GLU A 215 -16.78 -1.67 -10.70
CA GLU A 215 -17.23 -1.48 -12.08
C GLU A 215 -17.14 0.01 -12.44
N THR A 216 -16.93 0.34 -13.71
CA THR A 216 -16.94 1.74 -14.18
C THR A 216 -18.33 2.15 -14.66
N ASP A 217 -18.76 3.36 -14.35
CA ASP A 217 -19.97 3.92 -14.93
C ASP A 217 -19.76 4.55 -16.33
N ALA A 218 -20.82 5.11 -16.92
CA ALA A 218 -20.75 5.71 -18.24
C ALA A 218 -19.79 6.93 -18.35
N SER A 219 -19.38 7.51 -17.23
CA SER A 219 -18.38 8.58 -17.18
C SER A 219 -16.95 8.06 -16.98
N GLY A 220 -16.78 6.74 -16.78
CA GLY A 220 -15.50 6.12 -16.45
C GLY A 220 -15.16 6.13 -14.97
N ALA A 221 -16.04 6.67 -14.11
CA ALA A 221 -15.81 6.68 -12.66
C ALA A 221 -16.06 5.30 -12.05
N TYR A 222 -15.19 4.86 -11.14
CA TYR A 222 -15.35 3.60 -10.45
C TYR A 222 -16.52 3.64 -9.45
N LYS A 223 -17.23 2.52 -9.40
CA LYS A 223 -18.33 2.25 -8.47
C LYS A 223 -18.16 0.86 -7.89
N LYS A 224 -18.71 0.65 -6.70
CA LYS A 224 -18.74 -0.67 -6.07
C LYS A 224 -19.70 -1.58 -6.81
N THR A 225 -19.25 -2.79 -7.11
CA THR A 225 -20.09 -3.85 -7.68
C THR A 225 -21.21 -4.22 -6.71
N PRO A 226 -22.49 -4.12 -7.10
CA PRO A 226 -23.60 -4.48 -6.22
C PRO A 226 -23.55 -5.95 -5.78
N GLY A 227 -23.60 -6.19 -4.48
CA GLY A 227 -23.64 -7.54 -3.91
C GLY A 227 -22.28 -8.25 -3.81
N TYR A 228 -21.17 -7.56 -4.04
CA TYR A 228 -19.83 -8.09 -3.73
C TYR A 228 -19.70 -8.34 -2.21
N GLU A 229 -19.27 -9.54 -1.83
CA GLU A 229 -19.24 -9.99 -0.42
C GLU A 229 -17.92 -9.66 0.30
N GLY A 230 -16.85 -9.35 -0.45
CA GLY A 230 -15.55 -8.97 0.10
C GLY A 230 -15.44 -7.48 0.45
N THR A 231 -14.22 -7.06 0.78
CA THR A 231 -13.88 -5.65 1.02
C THR A 231 -13.79 -4.89 -0.32
N ASN A 232 -14.46 -3.75 -0.39
CA ASN A 232 -14.56 -2.87 -1.56
C ASN A 232 -14.77 -1.41 -1.15
N ALA A 233 -14.00 -0.91 -0.17
CA ALA A 233 -14.09 0.51 0.20
C ALA A 233 -13.55 1.38 -0.94
N LEU A 234 -14.25 2.46 -1.29
CA LEU A 234 -13.91 3.27 -2.47
C LEU A 234 -14.07 4.75 -2.14
N PHE A 235 -12.95 5.45 -2.03
CA PHE A 235 -12.89 6.85 -1.61
C PHE A 235 -12.53 7.74 -2.79
N SER A 236 -13.21 8.86 -2.99
CA SER A 236 -12.83 9.83 -4.02
C SER A 236 -11.78 10.79 -3.48
N LEU A 237 -10.70 11.01 -4.23
CA LEU A 237 -9.67 11.98 -3.88
C LEU A 237 -10.07 13.39 -4.34
N PRO A 238 -10.13 14.39 -3.45
CA PRO A 238 -10.52 15.76 -3.81
C PRO A 238 -9.32 16.54 -4.36
N LEU A 239 -8.67 16.01 -5.39
CA LEU A 239 -7.58 16.67 -6.10
C LEU A 239 -8.10 17.90 -6.85
N ASP A 240 -7.25 18.91 -7.04
CA ASP A 240 -7.58 20.08 -7.84
C ASP A 240 -7.54 19.70 -9.34
N PRO A 241 -8.68 19.70 -10.06
CA PRO A 241 -8.71 19.34 -11.47
C PRO A 241 -7.82 20.25 -12.34
N GLY A 242 -7.51 21.46 -11.88
CA GLY A 242 -6.60 22.38 -12.57
C GLY A 242 -5.13 21.94 -12.59
N LYS A 243 -4.78 20.89 -11.84
CA LYS A 243 -3.45 20.27 -11.86
C LYS A 243 -3.33 19.06 -12.80
N GLY A 244 -4.45 18.59 -13.33
CA GLY A 244 -4.45 17.52 -14.33
C GLY A 244 -3.75 17.95 -15.62
N ASP A 245 -3.10 16.99 -16.26
CA ASP A 245 -2.34 17.20 -17.49
C ASP A 245 -2.57 16.05 -18.47
N GLU A 246 -3.50 16.26 -19.41
CA GLU A 246 -3.90 15.25 -20.41
C GLU A 246 -2.72 14.77 -21.27
N GLU A 247 -1.76 15.65 -21.59
CA GLU A 247 -0.57 15.29 -22.37
C GLU A 247 0.38 14.40 -21.55
N ALA A 248 0.61 14.76 -20.28
CA ALA A 248 1.40 13.93 -19.37
C ALA A 248 0.74 12.56 -19.13
N VAL A 249 -0.59 12.51 -18.97
CA VAL A 249 -1.32 11.24 -18.81
C VAL A 249 -1.21 10.37 -20.05
N ALA A 250 -1.33 10.94 -21.26
CA ALA A 250 -1.17 10.19 -22.49
C ALA A 250 0.26 9.60 -22.61
N ALA A 251 1.28 10.40 -22.29
CA ALA A 251 2.67 9.94 -22.26
C ALA A 251 2.89 8.83 -21.21
N TYR A 252 2.28 8.96 -20.04
CA TYR A 252 2.35 7.96 -18.97
C TYR A 252 1.77 6.61 -19.41
N LEU A 253 0.55 6.61 -19.96
CA LEU A 253 -0.12 5.39 -20.43
C LEU A 253 0.62 4.74 -21.61
N ASP A 254 1.16 5.54 -22.53
CA ASP A 254 1.99 5.02 -23.61
C ASP A 254 3.31 4.40 -23.08
N ALA A 255 3.93 5.00 -22.06
CA ALA A 255 5.13 4.44 -21.43
C ALA A 255 4.84 3.10 -20.74
N VAL A 256 3.75 3.00 -19.96
CA VAL A 256 3.30 1.74 -19.35
C VAL A 256 3.04 0.67 -20.40
N ARG A 257 2.34 1.01 -21.50
CA ARG A 257 2.10 0.06 -22.59
C ARG A 257 3.40 -0.41 -23.23
N LEU A 258 4.31 0.51 -23.52
CA LEU A 258 5.60 0.18 -24.15
C LEU A 258 6.47 -0.69 -23.26
N ALA A 259 6.52 -0.42 -21.94
CA ALA A 259 7.25 -1.26 -20.99
C ALA A 259 6.73 -2.71 -21.03
N ARG A 260 5.40 -2.89 -20.96
CA ARG A 260 4.76 -4.21 -21.05
C ARG A 260 4.98 -4.91 -22.40
N GLU A 261 4.92 -4.17 -23.51
CA GLU A 261 5.17 -4.70 -24.86
C GLU A 261 6.64 -5.13 -25.05
N ASN A 262 7.57 -4.42 -24.43
CA ASN A 262 9.00 -4.71 -24.50
C ASN A 262 9.42 -5.83 -23.53
N GLY A 263 8.53 -6.30 -22.66
CA GLY A 263 8.85 -7.28 -21.63
C GLY A 263 9.55 -6.65 -20.42
N ASP A 264 9.55 -5.33 -20.31
CA ASP A 264 9.91 -4.61 -19.08
C ASP A 264 8.74 -4.75 -18.10
N ALA A 265 8.52 -5.97 -17.61
CA ALA A 265 8.05 -6.13 -16.25
C ALA A 265 9.21 -5.65 -15.38
N GLU A 266 9.31 -4.34 -15.14
CA GLU A 266 10.27 -3.84 -14.17
C GLU A 266 9.87 -4.40 -12.80
N ALA A 267 10.48 -5.52 -12.43
CA ALA A 267 11.38 -5.43 -11.30
C ALA A 267 12.29 -4.22 -11.59
N VAL A 268 12.05 -3.09 -10.92
CA VAL A 268 13.09 -2.06 -10.82
C VAL A 268 14.20 -2.72 -10.01
N ASN A 269 14.99 -3.54 -10.68
CA ASN A 269 16.24 -3.99 -10.15
C ASN A 269 17.24 -2.97 -10.64
N ASP A 270 17.43 -1.93 -9.83
CA ASP A 270 18.52 -1.00 -10.04
C ASP A 270 19.83 -1.79 -9.89
N THR A 271 20.29 -2.33 -11.03
CA THR A 271 21.52 -3.10 -11.13
C THR A 271 22.75 -2.20 -11.24
N GLU A 272 22.59 -0.87 -11.14
CA GLU A 272 23.73 0.04 -11.02
C GLU A 272 24.50 -0.26 -9.72
N GLY A 273 25.74 -0.73 -9.87
CA GLY A 273 26.59 -1.11 -8.75
C GLY A 273 26.58 -2.62 -8.42
N TRP A 274 25.79 -3.42 -9.13
CA TRP A 274 25.82 -4.88 -9.00
C TRP A 274 27.07 -5.48 -9.63
N ASP A 275 27.49 -6.63 -9.11
CA ASP A 275 28.53 -7.43 -9.73
C ASP A 275 28.08 -7.81 -11.15
N ALA A 276 28.95 -7.57 -12.14
CA ALA A 276 28.63 -7.81 -13.55
C ALA A 276 28.22 -9.27 -13.82
N GLU A 277 28.77 -10.20 -13.04
CA GLU A 277 28.44 -11.61 -13.06
C GLU A 277 26.97 -11.87 -12.69
N VAL A 278 26.42 -11.14 -11.71
CA VAL A 278 25.01 -11.27 -11.31
C VAL A 278 24.12 -10.77 -12.44
N VAL A 279 24.42 -9.58 -12.97
CA VAL A 279 23.65 -8.95 -14.06
C VAL A 279 23.66 -9.82 -15.33
N ASP A 280 24.82 -10.36 -15.70
CA ASP A 280 24.92 -11.22 -16.88
C ASP A 280 24.19 -12.56 -16.68
N PHE A 281 24.22 -13.11 -15.46
CA PHE A 281 23.52 -14.34 -15.13
C PHE A 281 22.00 -14.15 -15.09
N GLU A 282 21.52 -13.04 -14.55
CA GLU A 282 20.11 -12.67 -14.52
C GLU A 282 19.54 -12.57 -15.94
N LYS A 283 20.23 -11.91 -16.87
CA LYS A 283 19.85 -11.91 -18.31
C LYS A 283 19.74 -13.30 -18.92
N GLN A 284 20.56 -14.25 -18.46
CA GLN A 284 20.42 -15.65 -18.89
C GLN A 284 19.15 -16.26 -18.29
N ILE A 285 18.86 -16.03 -17.02
CA ILE A 285 17.64 -16.54 -16.39
C ILE A 285 16.38 -15.98 -17.05
N GLU A 286 16.29 -14.66 -17.24
CA GLU A 286 15.11 -13.97 -17.80
C GLU A 286 14.79 -14.37 -19.25
N SER A 287 15.79 -14.78 -20.02
CA SER A 287 15.60 -15.20 -21.41
C SER A 287 15.07 -16.63 -21.57
N ARG A 288 14.74 -17.32 -20.46
CA ARG A 288 14.34 -18.73 -20.42
C ARG A 288 12.93 -18.89 -19.84
N SER A 289 12.29 -20.02 -20.15
CA SER A 289 11.10 -20.44 -19.42
C SER A 289 11.47 -20.76 -17.96
N GLU A 290 10.51 -20.77 -17.04
CA GLU A 290 10.77 -21.06 -15.62
C GLU A 290 11.40 -22.46 -15.41
N GLU A 291 10.99 -23.45 -16.21
CA GLU A 291 11.56 -24.80 -16.19
C GLU A 291 13.01 -24.80 -16.73
N ASP A 292 13.26 -24.14 -17.86
CA ASP A 292 14.59 -24.03 -18.45
C ASP A 292 15.54 -23.20 -17.56
N ALA A 293 15.03 -22.18 -16.88
CA ALA A 293 15.75 -21.38 -15.89
C ALA A 293 16.13 -22.23 -14.68
N ALA A 294 15.21 -23.06 -14.16
CA ALA A 294 15.51 -24.00 -13.08
C ALA A 294 16.56 -25.03 -13.49
N ALA A 295 16.49 -25.57 -14.70
CA ALA A 295 17.51 -26.48 -15.24
C ALA A 295 18.88 -25.78 -15.38
N TYR A 296 18.89 -24.53 -15.87
CA TYR A 296 20.09 -23.71 -15.98
C TYR A 296 20.72 -23.43 -14.60
N LEU A 297 19.92 -23.11 -13.58
CA LEU A 297 20.38 -22.95 -12.20
C LEU A 297 20.99 -24.23 -11.63
N LYS A 298 20.40 -25.39 -11.90
CA LYS A 298 20.95 -26.70 -11.47
C LYS A 298 22.32 -26.98 -12.09
N GLU A 299 22.53 -26.58 -13.34
CA GLU A 299 23.81 -26.78 -14.04
C GLU A 299 24.87 -25.75 -13.61
N HIS A 300 24.50 -24.47 -13.59
CA HIS A 300 25.45 -23.37 -13.46
C HIS A 300 25.54 -22.81 -12.04
N GLY A 301 24.48 -22.87 -11.26
CA GLY A 301 24.45 -22.45 -9.87
C GLY A 301 25.08 -23.47 -8.92
N LYS A 302 25.39 -23.01 -7.70
CA LYS A 302 25.79 -23.82 -6.56
C LYS A 302 24.59 -23.97 -5.63
N LEU A 303 24.11 -25.19 -5.46
CA LEU A 303 23.06 -25.49 -4.48
C LEU A 303 23.56 -25.16 -3.06
N VAL A 304 22.83 -24.30 -2.36
CA VAL A 304 23.13 -23.82 -1.01
C VAL A 304 22.26 -24.54 0.02
N SER A 305 20.97 -24.71 -0.26
CA SER A 305 20.03 -25.39 0.63
C SER A 305 18.97 -26.16 -0.14
N THR A 306 18.39 -27.16 0.53
CA THR A 306 17.20 -27.89 0.09
C THR A 306 16.32 -28.11 1.30
N GLU A 307 15.10 -27.59 1.23
CA GLU A 307 14.17 -27.58 2.34
C GLU A 307 12.78 -28.02 1.86
N GLU A 308 12.00 -28.64 2.75
CA GLU A 308 10.66 -29.12 2.43
C GLU A 308 9.61 -28.41 3.28
N TYR A 309 8.59 -27.89 2.61
CA TYR A 309 7.48 -27.17 3.22
C TYR A 309 6.17 -27.87 2.91
N LYS A 310 5.23 -27.84 3.86
CA LYS A 310 3.85 -28.23 3.58
C LYS A 310 3.14 -27.05 2.95
N CYS A 311 2.39 -27.29 1.89
CA CYS A 311 1.52 -26.29 1.30
C CYS A 311 0.05 -26.55 1.65
N THR A 312 -0.78 -25.52 1.53
CA THR A 312 -2.24 -25.60 1.64
C THR A 312 -2.82 -26.42 0.48
N ALA A 313 -4.14 -26.65 0.51
CA ALA A 313 -4.82 -27.31 -0.61
C ALA A 313 -4.80 -26.45 -1.88
N GLU A 314 -4.69 -25.14 -1.69
CA GLU A 314 -4.60 -24.11 -2.72
C GLU A 314 -3.17 -23.94 -3.27
N GLY A 315 -2.17 -24.55 -2.61
CA GLY A 315 -0.77 -24.54 -3.06
C GLY A 315 0.10 -23.49 -2.37
N ASP A 316 -0.39 -22.82 -1.34
CA ASP A 316 0.35 -21.77 -0.63
C ASP A 316 1.23 -22.35 0.46
N PHE A 317 2.44 -21.83 0.62
CA PHE A 317 3.32 -22.20 1.72
C PHE A 317 4.13 -20.99 2.17
N SER A 318 4.59 -21.05 3.43
CA SER A 318 5.47 -20.04 4.01
C SER A 318 6.73 -20.68 4.54
N TRP A 319 7.83 -19.96 4.48
CA TRP A 319 9.10 -20.39 5.04
C TRP A 319 9.72 -19.31 5.93
N SER A 320 10.58 -19.76 6.82
CA SER A 320 11.47 -18.90 7.60
C SER A 320 12.72 -19.71 7.95
N ASN A 321 13.87 -19.30 7.43
CA ASN A 321 15.16 -19.95 7.57
C ASN A 321 16.29 -18.91 7.71
N GLU A 322 17.54 -19.35 7.70
CA GLU A 322 18.70 -18.47 7.85
C GLU A 322 18.91 -17.53 6.65
N THR A 323 18.33 -17.84 5.50
CA THR A 323 18.42 -17.03 4.27
C THR A 323 17.24 -16.05 4.11
N GLY A 324 16.20 -16.15 4.94
CA GLY A 324 15.05 -15.24 4.91
C GLY A 324 13.73 -15.87 5.33
N SER A 325 12.64 -15.13 5.16
CA SER A 325 11.28 -15.64 5.36
C SER A 325 10.34 -15.04 4.33
N GLY A 326 9.33 -15.80 3.92
CA GLY A 326 8.37 -15.36 2.93
C GLY A 326 7.20 -16.33 2.76
N SER A 327 6.35 -16.02 1.79
CA SER A 327 5.24 -16.87 1.37
C SER A 327 5.15 -16.90 -0.15
N LEU A 328 4.95 -18.08 -0.72
CA LEU A 328 4.80 -18.30 -2.16
C LEU A 328 3.66 -19.28 -2.41
N SER A 329 3.15 -19.29 -3.65
CA SER A 329 2.15 -20.23 -4.11
C SER A 329 2.71 -21.06 -5.25
N VAL A 330 2.47 -22.37 -5.21
CA VAL A 330 2.73 -23.29 -6.34
C VAL A 330 1.45 -23.65 -7.07
N ALA A 331 0.40 -22.81 -6.94
CA ALA A 331 -0.84 -22.97 -7.69
C ALA A 331 -0.55 -22.99 -9.20
N GLY A 332 -0.91 -24.10 -9.85
CA GLY A 332 -0.68 -24.30 -11.29
C GLY A 332 0.66 -24.93 -11.66
N TYR A 333 1.52 -25.27 -10.70
CA TYR A 333 2.78 -25.97 -10.97
C TYR A 333 2.52 -27.44 -11.32
N ASP A 334 3.30 -27.97 -12.25
CA ASP A 334 3.29 -29.40 -12.57
C ASP A 334 4.07 -30.19 -11.52
N VAL A 335 3.45 -31.27 -11.01
CA VAL A 335 4.06 -32.12 -9.99
C VAL A 335 5.38 -32.72 -10.48
N GLY A 336 6.45 -32.53 -9.71
CA GLY A 336 7.78 -33.04 -9.98
C GLY A 336 8.58 -32.24 -11.01
N VAL A 337 8.02 -31.16 -11.56
CA VAL A 337 8.73 -30.25 -12.47
C VAL A 337 9.40 -29.15 -11.63
N PRO A 338 10.73 -28.97 -11.72
CA PRO A 338 11.40 -27.84 -11.10
C PRO A 338 11.07 -26.54 -11.83
N THR A 339 10.64 -25.54 -11.06
CA THR A 339 10.21 -24.25 -11.59
C THR A 339 10.96 -23.13 -10.88
N TYR A 340 11.55 -22.21 -11.65
CA TYR A 340 12.19 -21.02 -11.10
C TYR A 340 11.12 -20.07 -10.53
N ALA A 341 11.29 -19.65 -9.28
CA ALA A 341 10.31 -18.87 -8.54
C ALA A 341 10.76 -17.43 -8.24
N GLY A 342 12.02 -17.09 -8.50
CA GLY A 342 12.54 -15.74 -8.29
C GLY A 342 13.91 -15.72 -7.61
N MET A 343 14.34 -14.51 -7.27
CA MET A 343 15.65 -14.21 -6.70
C MET A 343 15.52 -13.20 -5.57
N ASP A 344 16.42 -13.30 -4.59
CA ASP A 344 16.72 -12.27 -3.61
C ASP A 344 18.20 -11.87 -3.75
N SER A 345 18.54 -10.58 -3.65
CA SER A 345 19.90 -10.10 -3.97
C SER A 345 20.23 -8.77 -3.32
N ASP A 346 21.46 -8.66 -2.80
CA ASP A 346 22.07 -7.38 -2.39
C ASP A 346 22.96 -6.76 -3.50
N GLY A 347 22.93 -7.35 -4.69
CA GLY A 347 23.73 -6.97 -5.85
C GLY A 347 25.13 -7.59 -5.93
N THR A 348 25.54 -8.35 -4.91
CA THR A 348 26.82 -9.09 -4.92
C THR A 348 26.61 -10.56 -5.22
N VAL A 349 27.60 -11.21 -5.86
CA VAL A 349 27.58 -12.67 -6.11
C VAL A 349 27.30 -13.50 -4.85
N ALA A 350 27.77 -13.02 -3.68
CA ALA A 350 27.60 -13.73 -2.42
C ALA A 350 26.23 -13.51 -1.76
N GLY A 351 25.60 -12.36 -1.99
CA GLY A 351 24.28 -12.03 -1.46
C GLY A 351 23.13 -12.41 -2.39
N THR A 352 23.40 -12.75 -3.65
CA THR A 352 22.38 -13.21 -4.61
C THR A 352 22.00 -14.68 -4.43
N HIS A 353 20.71 -14.94 -4.20
CA HIS A 353 20.12 -16.26 -4.03
C HIS A 353 18.93 -16.47 -4.96
N TYR A 354 18.96 -17.55 -5.73
CA TYR A 354 17.88 -17.95 -6.64
C TYR A 354 17.06 -19.08 -6.03
N THR A 355 15.75 -19.02 -6.19
CA THR A 355 14.81 -20.00 -5.64
C THR A 355 14.21 -20.86 -6.75
N VAL A 356 14.30 -22.18 -6.58
CA VAL A 356 13.63 -23.18 -7.42
C VAL A 356 12.68 -23.98 -6.54
N LEU A 357 11.44 -24.13 -6.98
CA LEU A 357 10.40 -24.89 -6.29
C LEU A 357 10.06 -26.16 -7.06
N ILE A 358 9.77 -27.23 -6.33
CA ILE A 358 9.32 -28.51 -6.88
C ILE A 358 8.11 -28.96 -6.07
N LEU A 359 6.93 -28.92 -6.69
CA LEU A 359 5.71 -29.44 -6.07
C LEU A 359 5.75 -30.98 -6.07
N GLN A 360 5.54 -31.57 -4.90
CA GLN A 360 5.45 -33.02 -4.70
C GLN A 360 3.99 -33.49 -4.72
N ASP A 361 3.79 -34.80 -4.92
CA ASP A 361 2.47 -35.44 -4.99
C ASP A 361 1.69 -35.46 -3.66
N ASN A 362 2.32 -35.05 -2.56
CA ASN A 362 1.83 -35.15 -1.20
C ASN A 362 1.56 -33.78 -0.52
N GLN A 363 1.33 -32.73 -1.31
CA GLN A 363 1.15 -31.34 -0.82
C GLN A 363 2.36 -30.85 -0.02
N THR A 364 3.56 -31.23 -0.47
CA THR A 364 4.80 -30.62 -0.02
C THR A 364 5.49 -29.96 -1.20
N VAL A 365 6.24 -28.91 -0.91
CA VAL A 365 7.06 -28.20 -1.87
C VAL A 365 8.50 -28.35 -1.41
N THR A 366 9.36 -28.84 -2.30
CA THR A 366 10.80 -28.77 -2.10
C THR A 366 11.28 -27.42 -2.63
N MET A 367 11.91 -26.64 -1.76
CA MET A 367 12.57 -25.39 -2.10
C MET A 367 14.07 -25.62 -2.16
N GLU A 368 14.66 -25.37 -3.32
CA GLU A 368 16.09 -25.39 -3.53
C GLU A 368 16.59 -23.94 -3.72
N THR A 369 17.60 -23.55 -2.95
CA THR A 369 18.23 -22.22 -3.08
C THR A 369 19.60 -22.36 -3.70
N TYR A 370 19.89 -21.56 -4.72
CA TYR A 370 21.14 -21.56 -5.47
C TYR A 370 21.86 -20.21 -5.37
N GLN A 371 23.18 -20.22 -5.37
CA GLN A 371 24.05 -19.05 -5.57
C GLN A 371 24.82 -19.18 -6.88
N LEU A 372 25.35 -18.08 -7.41
CA LEU A 372 26.31 -18.16 -8.52
C LEU A 372 27.62 -18.85 -8.05
N LYS A 373 28.33 -19.45 -9.00
CA LYS A 373 29.57 -20.21 -8.75
C LYS A 373 30.83 -19.38 -8.82
#